data_AF-A0A974UUL0-F1
#
_entry.id   AF-A0A974UUL0-F1
#
_cell.length_a   1.000
_cell.length_b   1.000
_cell.length_c   1.000
_cell.angle_alpha   90.00
_cell.angle_beta   90.00
_cell.angle_gamma   90.00
#
_symmetry.space_group_name_H-M   'P 1'
#
loop_
_entity.id
_entity.type
_entity.pdbx_description
1 polymer ?
#
loop_
_entity_poly.entity_id
_entity_poly.type
_entity_poly.pdbx_seq_one_letter_code
_entity_poly.pdbx_strand_id
1 'polypeptide(L)' 'MRSEKDLVRRANRRLAVLRHVEEVSGNAAATCRYFWIRGNIFYRWKRR' A
#
# COMPACT_ATOMS: atom_id res chain seq x y z
N MET A 1 -12.26 -18.99 -5.68
CA MET A 1 -12.78 -17.82 -6.42
C MET A 1 -12.57 -16.58 -5.55
N ARG A 2 -11.90 -15.53 -6.04
CA ARG A 2 -11.77 -14.27 -5.29
C ARG A 2 -13.10 -13.52 -5.39
N SER A 3 -13.70 -13.12 -4.27
CA SER A 3 -14.90 -12.28 -4.31
C SER A 3 -14.53 -10.87 -4.78
N GLU A 4 -15.44 -10.17 -5.45
CA GLU A 4 -15.28 -8.75 -5.79
C GLU A 4 -14.96 -7.91 -4.55
N LYS A 5 -15.54 -8.25 -3.40
CA LYS A 5 -15.26 -7.60 -2.11
C LYS A 5 -13.79 -7.70 -1.70
N ASP A 6 -13.15 -8.85 -1.96
CA ASP A 6 -11.73 -9.05 -1.67
C ASP A 6 -10.83 -8.22 -2.58
N LEU A 7 -11.22 -8.07 -3.85
CA LEU A 7 -10.50 -7.25 -4.82
C LEU A 7 -10.54 -5.78 -4.40
N VAL A 8 -11.72 -5.27 -4.05
CA VAL A 8 -11.91 -3.89 -3.57
C VAL A 8 -11.13 -3.65 -2.28
N ARG A 9 -11.20 -4.56 -1.30
CA ARG A 9 -10.45 -4.43 -0.04
C ARG A 9 -8.94 -4.35 -0.28
N ARG A 10 -8.40 -5.16 -1.21
CA ARG A 10 -6.97 -5.13 -1.57
C ARG A 10 -6.58 -3.84 -2.30
N ALA A 11 -7.44 -3.35 -3.20
CA ALA A 11 -7.23 -2.09 -3.89
C ALA A 11 -7.21 -0.91 -2.90
N ASN A 12 -8.19 -0.85 -1.99
CA ASN A 12 -8.27 0.19 -0.97
C ASN A 12 -7.06 0.15 -0.02
N ARG A 13 -6.61 -1.05 0.39
CA ARG A 13 -5.40 -1.18 1.20
C ARG A 13 -4.16 -0.67 0.45
N ARG A 14 -4.01 -0.98 -0.83
CA ARG A 14 -2.90 -0.48 -1.64
C ARG A 14 -2.93 1.05 -1.74
N LEU A 15 -4.11 1.63 -1.98
CA LEU A 15 -4.28 3.07 -2.06
C LEU A 15 -3.94 3.77 -0.73
N ALA A 16 -4.41 3.22 0.39
CA ALA A 16 -4.12 3.76 1.72
C ALA A 16 -2.61 3.81 2.02
N VAL A 17 -1.86 2.77 1.62
CA VAL A 17 -0.40 2.73 1.78
C VAL A 17 0.27 3.84 0.96
N LEU A 18 -0.12 4.00 -0.32
CA LEU A 18 0.47 5.01 -1.20
C LEU A 18 0.19 6.42 -0.68
N ARG A 19 -1.07 6.71 -0.34
CA ARG A 19 -1.48 8.01 0.21
C ARG A 19 -0.81 8.32 1.53
N HIS A 20 -0.60 7.34 2.40
CA HIS A 20 0.08 7.60 3.68
C HIS A 20 1.54 8.04 3.49
N VAL A 21 2.23 7.57 2.44
CA VAL A 21 3.57 8.08 2.13
C VAL A 21 3.50 9.53 1.66
N GLU A 22 2.52 9.86 0.83
CA GLU A 22 2.37 11.20 0.23
C GLU A 22 1.86 12.25 1.22
N GLU A 23 0.89 11.89 2.08
CA GLU A 23 0.13 12.82 2.92
C GLU A 23 0.60 12.84 4.38
N VAL A 24 1.19 11.75 4.90
CA VAL A 24 1.48 11.61 6.34
C VAL A 24 2.98 11.54 6.62
N SER A 25 3.63 10.50 6.11
CA SER A 25 5.00 10.18 6.52
C SER A 25 6.09 10.87 5.69
N GLY A 26 5.87 11.10 4.39
CA GLY A 26 6.92 11.45 3.43
C GLY A 26 8.00 10.36 3.21
N ASN A 27 7.99 9.31 4.04
CA ASN A 27 9.03 8.28 4.10
C ASN A 27 8.44 6.88 3.84
N ALA A 28 8.74 6.34 2.66
CA ALA A 28 8.27 5.03 2.23
C ALA A 28 8.68 3.88 3.17
N ALA A 29 9.89 3.92 3.75
CA ALA A 29 10.37 2.85 4.63
C ALA A 29 9.62 2.85 5.97
N ALA A 30 9.34 4.04 6.53
CA ALA A 30 8.55 4.17 7.75
C ALA A 30 7.11 3.67 7.53
N THR A 31 6.49 4.06 6.42
CA THR A 31 5.15 3.60 6.05
C THR A 31 5.09 2.11 5.79
N CYS A 32 6.11 1.53 5.15
CA CYS A 32 6.20 0.07 4.97
C CYS A 32 6.23 -0.68 6.30
N ARG A 33 6.99 -0.18 7.28
CA ARG A 33 7.00 -0.74 8.65
C ARG A 33 5.64 -0.61 9.33
N TYR A 34 5.00 0.55 9.22
CA TYR A 34 3.67 0.80 9.81
C TYR A 34 2.59 -0.14 9.24
N PHE A 35 2.56 -0.34 7.92
CA PHE A 35 1.60 -1.24 7.27
C PHE A 35 2.03 -2.71 7.21
N TRP A 36 3.16 -3.06 7.83
CA TRP A 36 3.70 -4.43 7.83
C TRP A 36 3.85 -4.99 6.40
N ILE A 37 4.37 -4.18 5.50
CA ILE A 37 4.70 -4.57 4.12
C ILE A 37 6.19 -4.44 3.88
N ARG A 38 6.70 -5.26 2.95
CA ARG A 38 8.08 -5.14 2.48
C ARG A 38 8.19 -3.99 1.48
N GLY A 39 9.31 -3.27 1.52
CA GLY A 39 9.56 -2.14 0.61
C GLY A 39 9.50 -2.51 -0.88
N ASN A 40 9.92 -3.71 -1.25
CA ASN A 40 9.82 -4.19 -2.63
C ASN A 40 8.36 -4.26 -3.14
N ILE A 41 7.41 -4.58 -2.27
CA ILE A 41 5.98 -4.60 -2.60
C ILE A 41 5.49 -3.17 -2.86
N PHE A 42 5.88 -2.22 -2.00
CA PHE A 42 5.56 -0.80 -2.16
C PHE A 42 6.07 -0.26 -3.50
N TYR A 43 7.36 -0.45 -3.83
CA TYR A 43 7.91 0.03 -5.10
C TYR A 43 7.33 -0.68 -6.32
N ARG A 44 6.84 -1.91 -6.19
CA ARG A 44 6.08 -2.57 -7.27
C ARG A 44 4.69 -1.93 -7.45
N TRP A 45 4.05 -1.48 -6.38
CA TRP A 45 2.79 -0.75 -6.43
C TRP A 45 2.94 0.69 -6.90
N LYS A 46 4.03 1.38 -6.55
CA LYS A 46 4.25 2.75 -7.00
C LYS A 46 4.51 2.83 -8.52
N ARG A 47 5.11 1.79 -9.10
CA ARG A 47 5.42 1.70 -10.53
C ARG A 47 4.24 1.30 -11.44
N ARG A 48 3.10 0.91 -10.87
CA ARG A 48 1.94 0.38 -11.59
C ARG A 48 0.74 1.29 -11.42
#